data_AF-A0A3N2R8Q2-F1
#
_entry.id   AF-A0A3N2R8Q2-F1
#
_cell.length_a   1.000
_cell.length_b   1.000
_cell.length_c   1.000
_cell.angle_alpha   90.00
_cell.angle_beta   90.00
_cell.angle_gamma   90.00
#
_symmetry.space_group_name_H-M   'P 1'
#
loop_
_entity.id
_entity.type
_entity.pdbx_description
1 polymer ?
#
loop_
_entity_poly.entity_id
_entity_poly.type
_entity_poly.pdbx_seq_one_letter_code
_entity_poly.pdbx_strand_id
1 'polypeptide(L)'
;MIALREMDDADPALGFSPLVRGMEKTFAWIGEHGGIPLTPSKAFKRVFVHWAAAAFDWPGHTEADLFAVNKVLNEPDFAPLMVLHDLMIAMKLGRHYKGEFRLTKTGQALTGHPGRIFGTVVPFFLFRINHASMSRFDDAPILGNWDVFLNVLNVETEDGATGAHLRRVFFGEPEKGPLPRYDEVMGQLYIHVLRPLCWAGLLQQERGTTSYRCEEAVFMKTPLWRSALVLDTDAQVAPATRH
;
A
#
# COMPACT_ATOMS: atom_id res chain seq x y z
N MET A 1 12.19 15.88 -6.89
CA MET A 1 10.90 15.38 -6.38
C MET A 1 10.41 14.38 -7.40
N ILE A 2 10.34 13.10 -7.03
CA ILE A 2 9.88 12.04 -7.94
C ILE A 2 8.40 12.28 -8.23
N ALA A 3 8.05 12.23 -9.51
CA ALA A 3 6.67 12.29 -9.99
C ALA A 3 6.34 10.97 -10.69
N LEU A 4 5.15 10.44 -10.46
CA LEU A 4 4.65 9.29 -11.19
C LEU A 4 4.15 9.75 -12.56
N ARG A 5 4.44 8.98 -13.60
CA ARG A 5 3.88 9.19 -14.95
C ARG A 5 2.37 8.99 -14.94
N GLU A 6 1.69 9.71 -15.83
CA GLU A 6 0.29 9.42 -16.13
C GLU A 6 0.16 8.02 -16.73
N MET A 7 -0.90 7.33 -16.36
CA MET A 7 -1.18 5.97 -16.79
C MET A 7 -2.50 5.93 -17.55
N ASP A 8 -2.51 5.20 -18.67
CA ASP A 8 -3.73 4.93 -19.42
C ASP A 8 -4.66 4.02 -18.60
N ASP A 9 -5.97 4.28 -18.63
CA ASP A 9 -6.96 3.52 -17.86
C ASP A 9 -7.00 2.03 -18.27
N ALA A 10 -6.53 1.67 -19.48
CA ALA A 10 -6.45 0.30 -19.97
C ALA A 10 -5.08 -0.36 -19.74
N ASP A 11 -4.11 0.31 -19.09
CA ASP A 11 -2.81 -0.29 -18.80
C ASP A 11 -2.97 -1.48 -17.83
N PRO A 12 -2.64 -2.72 -18.26
CA PRO A 12 -2.80 -3.91 -17.42
C PRO A 12 -1.94 -3.87 -16.16
N ALA A 13 -0.88 -3.04 -16.12
CA ALA A 13 -0.06 -2.87 -14.93
C ALA A 13 -0.87 -2.32 -13.75
N LEU A 14 -1.92 -1.52 -13.98
CA LEU A 14 -2.79 -0.99 -12.92
C LEU A 14 -3.39 -2.09 -12.04
N GLY A 15 -3.58 -3.30 -12.58
CA GLY A 15 -4.06 -4.47 -11.84
C GLY A 15 -3.14 -4.92 -10.69
N PHE A 16 -1.87 -4.50 -10.68
CA PHE A 16 -0.91 -4.78 -9.61
C PHE A 16 -1.10 -3.88 -8.38
N SER A 17 -1.95 -2.86 -8.41
CA SER A 17 -2.14 -1.92 -7.30
C SER A 17 -3.35 -2.29 -6.41
N PRO A 18 -3.14 -2.83 -5.19
CA PRO A 18 -4.21 -3.02 -4.22
C PRO A 18 -4.99 -1.74 -3.92
N LEU A 19 -4.30 -0.59 -3.83
CA LEU A 19 -4.94 0.71 -3.59
C LEU A 19 -5.93 1.08 -4.70
N VAL A 20 -5.53 0.97 -5.97
CA VAL A 20 -6.41 1.26 -7.10
C VAL A 20 -7.61 0.32 -7.08
N ARG A 21 -7.36 -1.00 -6.95
CA ARG A 21 -8.41 -2.01 -6.89
C ARG A 21 -9.41 -1.78 -5.74
N GLY A 22 -8.90 -1.42 -4.56
CA GLY A 22 -9.73 -1.10 -3.39
C GLY A 22 -10.61 0.14 -3.60
N MET A 23 -10.05 1.20 -4.21
CA MET A 23 -10.81 2.40 -4.58
C MET A 23 -11.90 2.08 -5.60
N GLU A 24 -11.56 1.40 -6.70
CA GLU A 24 -12.52 1.02 -7.74
C GLU A 24 -13.68 0.18 -7.19
N LYS A 25 -13.36 -0.82 -6.37
CA LYS A 25 -14.38 -1.67 -5.74
C LYS A 25 -15.26 -0.87 -4.78
N THR A 26 -14.69 0.03 -3.99
CA THR A 26 -15.47 0.93 -3.12
C THR A 26 -16.41 1.81 -3.95
N PHE A 27 -15.93 2.38 -5.07
CA PHE A 27 -16.73 3.24 -5.93
C PHE A 27 -17.86 2.47 -6.61
N ALA A 28 -17.57 1.27 -7.11
CA ALA A 28 -18.56 0.36 -7.69
C ALA A 28 -19.63 -0.02 -6.65
N TRP A 29 -19.22 -0.38 -5.43
CA TRP A 29 -20.16 -0.69 -4.35
C TRP A 29 -21.10 0.48 -4.07
N ILE A 30 -20.57 1.72 -4.03
CA ILE A 30 -21.38 2.92 -3.83
C ILE A 30 -22.34 3.17 -4.99
N GLY A 31 -21.90 2.89 -6.23
CA GLY A 31 -22.74 2.99 -7.42
C GLY A 31 -23.92 2.02 -7.39
N GLU A 32 -23.71 0.81 -6.89
CA GLU A 32 -24.72 -0.27 -6.82
C GLU A 32 -25.65 -0.13 -5.61
N HIS A 33 -25.12 0.24 -4.44
CA HIS A 33 -25.82 0.15 -3.15
C HIS A 33 -26.13 1.52 -2.53
N GLY A 34 -25.63 2.62 -3.09
CA GLY A 34 -25.70 3.95 -2.49
C GLY A 34 -24.59 4.19 -1.45
N GLY A 35 -24.82 5.12 -0.52
CA GLY A 35 -23.82 5.46 0.49
C GLY A 35 -23.48 4.30 1.42
N ILE A 36 -22.20 4.14 1.77
CA ILE A 36 -21.78 3.08 2.72
C ILE A 36 -22.25 3.45 4.12
N PRO A 37 -23.04 2.61 4.82
CA PRO A 37 -23.50 2.91 6.17
C PRO A 37 -22.33 3.08 7.15
N LEU A 38 -22.44 4.07 8.05
CA LEU A 38 -21.45 4.37 9.08
C LEU A 38 -21.95 4.09 10.49
N THR A 39 -21.03 3.73 11.38
CA THR A 39 -21.28 3.71 12.83
C THR A 39 -21.43 5.15 13.38
N PRO A 40 -21.88 5.34 14.63
CA PRO A 40 -21.87 6.66 15.28
C PRO A 40 -20.47 7.29 15.35
N SER A 41 -19.43 6.45 15.46
CA SER A 41 -18.02 6.88 15.42
C SER A 41 -17.49 7.13 14.01
N LYS A 42 -18.37 7.10 12.99
CA LYS A 42 -18.07 7.31 11.56
C LYS A 42 -17.17 6.25 10.93
N ALA A 43 -17.06 5.08 11.54
CA ALA A 43 -16.42 3.93 10.93
C ALA A 43 -17.36 3.24 9.93
N PHE A 44 -16.83 2.55 8.93
CA PHE A 44 -17.65 1.71 8.05
C PHE A 44 -18.36 0.61 8.85
N LYS A 45 -19.67 0.43 8.62
CA LYS A 45 -20.41 -0.65 9.25
C LYS A 45 -19.93 -2.00 8.72
N ARG A 46 -20.03 -3.00 9.61
CA ARG A 46 -19.67 -4.40 9.39
C ARG A 46 -20.09 -4.98 8.04
N VAL A 47 -21.30 -4.66 7.57
CA VAL A 47 -21.80 -5.15 6.28
C VAL A 47 -20.85 -4.83 5.12
N PHE A 48 -20.31 -3.61 5.10
CA PHE A 48 -19.32 -3.20 4.11
C PHE A 48 -17.94 -3.77 4.41
N VAL A 49 -17.53 -3.78 5.68
CA VAL A 49 -16.21 -4.31 6.09
C VAL A 49 -16.06 -5.79 5.69
N HIS A 50 -17.05 -6.63 5.97
CA HIS A 50 -17.04 -8.05 5.59
C HIS A 50 -17.01 -8.21 4.06
N TRP A 51 -17.83 -7.45 3.34
CA TRP A 51 -17.80 -7.45 1.88
C TRP A 51 -16.42 -7.04 1.34
N ALA A 52 -15.82 -5.98 1.89
CA ALA A 52 -14.52 -5.47 1.45
C ALA A 52 -13.40 -6.47 1.70
N ALA A 53 -13.42 -7.17 2.84
CA ALA A 53 -12.46 -8.23 3.16
C ALA A 53 -12.42 -9.33 2.10
N ALA A 54 -13.60 -9.75 1.61
CA ALA A 54 -13.72 -10.72 0.52
C ALA A 54 -13.39 -10.11 -0.85
N ALA A 55 -13.89 -8.92 -1.13
CA ALA A 55 -13.85 -8.33 -2.46
C ALA A 55 -12.46 -7.77 -2.83
N PHE A 56 -11.71 -7.24 -1.87
CA PHE A 56 -10.45 -6.52 -2.14
C PHE A 56 -9.27 -7.46 -2.39
N ASP A 57 -9.32 -8.69 -1.85
CA ASP A 57 -8.22 -9.65 -1.91
C ASP A 57 -6.86 -9.02 -1.54
N TRP A 58 -6.84 -8.30 -0.42
CA TRP A 58 -5.70 -7.45 -0.08
C TRP A 58 -4.50 -8.28 0.37
N PRO A 59 -3.27 -8.08 -0.16
CA PRO A 59 -2.11 -8.84 0.25
C PRO A 59 -1.84 -8.80 1.77
N GLY A 60 -1.79 -9.96 2.41
CA GLY A 60 -1.62 -10.13 3.86
C GLY A 60 -2.84 -9.75 4.70
N HIS A 61 -3.97 -9.44 4.07
CA HIS A 61 -5.25 -9.12 4.70
C HIS A 61 -6.39 -9.73 3.84
N THR A 62 -6.20 -10.96 3.37
CA THR A 62 -7.29 -11.68 2.71
C THR A 62 -8.40 -11.95 3.73
N GLU A 63 -9.61 -12.26 3.26
CA GLU A 63 -10.71 -12.62 4.16
C GLU A 63 -10.29 -13.72 5.16
N ALA A 64 -9.58 -14.75 4.67
CA ALA A 64 -9.07 -15.82 5.51
C ALA A 64 -8.06 -15.31 6.56
N ASP A 65 -7.11 -14.46 6.17
CA ASP A 65 -6.13 -13.88 7.11
C ASP A 65 -6.82 -13.08 8.21
N LEU A 66 -7.82 -12.27 7.83
CA LEU A 66 -8.55 -11.40 8.76
C LEU A 66 -9.39 -12.21 9.75
N PHE A 67 -10.08 -13.25 9.31
CA PHE A 67 -10.88 -14.12 10.19
C PHE A 67 -10.05 -15.14 10.98
N ALA A 68 -8.81 -15.41 10.59
CA ALA A 68 -7.91 -16.27 11.38
C ALA A 68 -7.64 -15.70 12.78
N VAL A 69 -7.70 -14.37 12.93
CA VAL A 69 -7.43 -13.67 14.20
C VAL A 69 -8.63 -12.91 14.77
N ASN A 70 -9.72 -12.76 14.01
CA ASN A 70 -10.92 -12.05 14.43
C ASN A 70 -12.18 -12.91 14.29
N LYS A 71 -13.00 -12.97 15.34
CA LYS A 71 -14.33 -13.62 15.26
C LYS A 71 -15.31 -12.86 14.37
N VAL A 72 -15.14 -11.54 14.31
CA VAL A 72 -16.01 -10.59 13.62
C VAL A 72 -15.14 -9.42 13.17
N LEU A 73 -15.34 -8.90 11.96
CA LEU A 73 -14.58 -7.78 11.44
C LEU A 73 -15.30 -6.45 11.64
N ASN A 74 -14.59 -5.48 12.19
CA ASN A 74 -14.91 -4.06 12.14
C ASN A 74 -13.79 -3.33 11.39
N GLU A 75 -13.99 -2.08 11.01
CA GLU A 75 -13.02 -1.35 10.18
C GLU A 75 -11.59 -1.31 10.76
N PRO A 76 -11.36 -1.09 12.07
CA PRO A 76 -10.01 -1.10 12.63
C PRO A 76 -9.30 -2.46 12.53
N ASP A 77 -10.06 -3.55 12.37
CA ASP A 77 -9.51 -4.90 12.20
C ASP A 77 -8.96 -5.10 10.77
N PHE A 78 -9.37 -4.26 9.81
CA PHE A 78 -8.94 -4.28 8.42
C PHE A 78 -8.17 -3.00 8.07
N ALA A 79 -6.90 -2.92 8.51
CA ALA A 79 -6.07 -1.72 8.39
C ALA A 79 -6.02 -1.10 6.97
N PRO A 80 -5.88 -1.87 5.86
CA PRO A 80 -5.99 -1.32 4.51
C PRO A 80 -7.29 -0.56 4.22
N LEU A 81 -8.43 -1.05 4.72
CA LEU A 81 -9.72 -0.40 4.52
C LEU A 81 -9.79 0.94 5.27
N MET A 82 -9.29 0.97 6.51
CA MET A 82 -9.18 2.20 7.29
C MET A 82 -8.32 3.25 6.56
N VAL A 83 -7.19 2.82 5.98
CA VAL A 83 -6.33 3.72 5.19
C VAL A 83 -7.05 4.24 3.94
N LEU A 84 -7.78 3.39 3.21
CA LEU A 84 -8.59 3.82 2.06
C LEU A 84 -9.65 4.84 2.47
N HIS A 85 -10.33 4.62 3.58
CA HIS A 85 -11.32 5.54 4.13
C HIS A 85 -10.70 6.91 4.41
N ASP A 86 -9.60 6.95 5.15
CA ASP A 86 -8.90 8.18 5.53
C ASP A 86 -8.37 8.92 4.30
N LEU A 87 -7.80 8.20 3.32
CA LEU A 87 -7.35 8.78 2.06
C LEU A 87 -8.50 9.46 1.32
N MET A 88 -9.64 8.78 1.16
CA MET A 88 -10.78 9.36 0.45
C MET A 88 -11.34 10.60 1.17
N ILE A 89 -11.31 10.65 2.51
CA ILE A 89 -11.71 11.84 3.27
C ILE A 89 -10.69 12.96 3.10
N ALA A 90 -9.40 12.68 3.34
CA ALA A 90 -8.32 13.66 3.28
C ALA A 90 -8.23 14.32 1.89
N MET A 91 -8.43 13.53 0.84
CA MET A 91 -8.42 13.98 -0.55
C MET A 91 -9.77 14.52 -1.04
N LYS A 92 -10.79 14.55 -0.18
CA LYS A 92 -12.17 14.98 -0.50
C LYS A 92 -12.80 14.19 -1.65
N LEU A 93 -12.42 12.94 -1.84
CA LEU A 93 -13.04 12.00 -2.79
C LEU A 93 -14.36 11.45 -2.22
N GLY A 94 -14.41 11.28 -0.91
CA GLY A 94 -15.61 10.92 -0.18
C GLY A 94 -15.90 11.89 0.96
N ARG A 95 -17.09 11.74 1.56
CA ARG A 95 -17.50 12.49 2.74
C ARG A 95 -18.46 11.68 3.60
N HIS A 96 -18.41 11.93 4.90
CA HIS A 96 -19.48 11.50 5.81
C HIS A 96 -20.68 12.43 5.65
N TYR A 97 -21.86 11.86 5.40
CA TYR A 97 -23.10 12.58 5.23
C TYR A 97 -24.29 11.74 5.74
N LYS A 98 -25.03 12.28 6.73
CA LYS A 98 -26.24 11.66 7.29
C LYS A 98 -26.10 10.17 7.66
N GLY A 99 -24.99 9.81 8.31
CA GLY A 99 -24.74 8.43 8.77
C GLY A 99 -24.25 7.48 7.67
N GLU A 100 -23.89 8.00 6.50
CA GLU A 100 -23.31 7.25 5.40
C GLU A 100 -22.02 7.92 4.91
N PHE A 101 -21.16 7.16 4.26
CA PHE A 101 -20.08 7.67 3.45
C PHE A 101 -20.52 7.69 1.99
N ARG A 102 -20.33 8.83 1.34
CA ARG A 102 -20.74 9.05 -0.05
C ARG A 102 -19.60 9.67 -0.84
N LEU A 103 -19.51 9.35 -2.12
CA LEU A 103 -18.60 10.03 -3.03
C LEU A 103 -19.00 11.50 -3.18
N THR A 104 -17.98 12.35 -3.26
CA THR A 104 -18.12 13.73 -3.72
C THR A 104 -18.16 13.77 -5.25
N LYS A 105 -18.40 14.94 -5.86
CA LYS A 105 -18.27 15.10 -7.32
C LYS A 105 -16.87 14.72 -7.81
N THR A 106 -15.83 15.03 -7.03
CA THR A 106 -14.44 14.69 -7.34
C THR A 106 -14.23 13.17 -7.30
N GLY A 107 -14.75 12.48 -6.28
CA GLY A 107 -14.68 11.01 -6.22
C GLY A 107 -15.46 10.33 -7.35
N GLN A 108 -16.66 10.82 -7.67
CA GLN A 108 -17.48 10.30 -8.78
C GLN A 108 -16.77 10.43 -10.14
N ALA A 109 -15.99 11.50 -10.34
CA ALA A 109 -15.24 11.72 -11.58
C ALA A 109 -14.08 10.73 -11.78
N LEU A 110 -13.75 9.91 -10.77
CA LEU A 110 -12.74 8.86 -10.85
C LEU A 110 -13.33 7.46 -11.08
N THR A 111 -14.65 7.29 -10.97
CA THR A 111 -15.30 5.99 -11.17
C THR A 111 -15.05 5.49 -12.60
N GLY A 112 -14.50 4.28 -12.72
CA GLY A 112 -14.16 3.67 -14.01
C GLY A 112 -12.89 4.22 -14.67
N HIS A 113 -12.08 4.99 -13.93
CA HIS A 113 -10.83 5.58 -14.42
C HIS A 113 -9.63 5.18 -13.54
N PRO A 114 -9.17 3.91 -13.60
CA PRO A 114 -8.10 3.40 -12.73
C PRO A 114 -6.76 4.13 -12.90
N GLY A 115 -6.41 4.60 -14.10
CA GLY A 115 -5.21 5.38 -14.35
C GLY A 115 -5.28 6.75 -13.66
N ARG A 116 -6.46 7.37 -13.69
CA ARG A 116 -6.71 8.63 -12.94
C ARG A 116 -6.74 8.40 -11.43
N ILE A 117 -7.30 7.27 -10.96
CA ILE A 117 -7.24 6.88 -9.55
C ILE A 117 -5.77 6.73 -9.13
N PHE A 118 -4.97 6.00 -9.89
CA PHE A 118 -3.55 5.79 -9.63
C PHE A 118 -2.80 7.14 -9.54
N GLY A 119 -2.89 7.95 -10.60
CA GLY A 119 -2.19 9.25 -10.67
C GLY A 119 -2.64 10.28 -9.63
N THR A 120 -3.83 10.11 -9.04
CA THR A 120 -4.35 11.00 -7.99
C THR A 120 -4.00 10.47 -6.59
N VAL A 121 -4.33 9.21 -6.31
CA VAL A 121 -4.29 8.61 -4.96
C VAL A 121 -2.89 8.15 -4.58
N VAL A 122 -2.17 7.49 -5.49
CA VAL A 122 -0.88 6.86 -5.15
C VAL A 122 0.19 7.91 -4.81
N PRO A 123 0.36 9.03 -5.56
CA PRO A 123 1.31 10.07 -5.16
C PRO A 123 0.98 10.70 -3.81
N PHE A 124 -0.30 10.92 -3.50
CA PHE A 124 -0.71 11.44 -2.19
C PHE A 124 -0.39 10.44 -1.08
N PHE A 125 -0.76 9.17 -1.28
CA PHE A 125 -0.48 8.10 -0.34
C PHE A 125 1.01 7.97 -0.04
N LEU A 126 1.87 7.86 -1.07
CA LEU A 126 3.31 7.67 -0.85
C LEU A 126 3.98 8.93 -0.30
N PHE A 127 3.74 10.09 -0.93
CA PHE A 127 4.60 11.26 -0.73
C PHE A 127 4.03 12.34 0.21
N ARG A 128 2.76 12.21 0.65
CA ARG A 128 2.11 13.17 1.55
C ARG A 128 1.70 12.59 2.88
N ILE A 129 1.50 11.27 2.97
CA ILE A 129 1.17 10.62 4.25
C ILE A 129 2.45 10.36 5.05
N ASN A 130 2.42 10.72 6.33
CA ASN A 130 3.43 10.22 7.26
C ASN A 130 3.11 8.76 7.60
N HIS A 131 3.73 7.81 6.92
CA HIS A 131 3.49 6.39 7.17
C HIS A 131 3.94 5.91 8.55
N ALA A 132 4.76 6.68 9.27
CA ALA A 132 5.16 6.36 10.64
C ALA A 132 3.99 6.43 11.63
N SER A 133 2.92 7.18 11.33
CA SER A 133 1.71 7.16 12.17
C SER A 133 0.98 5.80 12.18
N MET A 134 1.38 4.86 11.31
CA MET A 134 0.89 3.48 11.31
C MET A 134 1.75 2.54 12.15
N SER A 135 2.83 3.03 12.75
CA SER A 135 3.66 2.30 13.71
C SER A 135 2.99 2.27 15.09
N ARG A 136 3.20 1.19 15.84
CA ARG A 136 2.71 1.07 17.23
C ARG A 136 3.69 1.61 18.27
N PHE A 137 4.94 1.86 17.89
CA PHE A 137 6.02 2.14 18.82
C PHE A 137 6.53 3.57 18.73
N ASP A 138 6.83 4.02 17.51
CA ASP A 138 7.41 5.33 17.23
C ASP A 138 6.82 5.88 15.93
N ASP A 139 6.34 7.13 15.98
CA ASP A 139 5.76 7.86 14.84
C ASP A 139 6.79 8.80 14.17
N ALA A 140 8.05 8.76 14.60
CA ALA A 140 9.15 9.38 13.91
C ALA A 140 9.39 8.71 12.54
N PRO A 141 9.45 9.49 11.45
CA PRO A 141 9.83 8.97 10.14
C PRO A 141 11.21 8.33 10.18
N ILE A 142 11.35 7.19 9.49
CA ILE A 142 12.66 6.56 9.30
C ILE A 142 13.59 7.52 8.55
N LEU A 143 14.88 7.52 8.90
CA LEU A 143 15.87 8.35 8.23
C LEU A 143 15.92 8.03 6.73
N GLY A 144 15.79 9.06 5.90
CA GLY A 144 15.84 8.95 4.45
C GLY A 144 14.76 9.80 3.78
N ASN A 145 14.62 9.63 2.48
CA ASN A 145 13.56 10.26 1.70
C ASN A 145 13.24 9.40 0.48
N TRP A 146 12.08 9.65 -0.13
CA TRP A 146 11.58 8.85 -1.26
C TRP A 146 12.52 8.81 -2.46
N ASP A 147 13.32 9.84 -2.69
CA ASP A 147 14.29 9.86 -3.77
C ASP A 147 15.36 8.79 -3.59
N VAL A 148 15.93 8.71 -2.38
CA VAL A 148 16.91 7.69 -2.01
C VAL A 148 16.27 6.31 -2.01
N PHE A 149 15.10 6.15 -1.39
CA PHE A 149 14.44 4.85 -1.30
C PHE A 149 14.13 4.26 -2.68
N LEU A 150 13.54 5.05 -3.58
CA LEU A 150 13.17 4.57 -4.91
C LEU A 150 14.41 4.29 -5.77
N ASN A 151 15.43 5.16 -5.78
CA ASN A 151 16.63 4.95 -6.58
C ASN A 151 17.43 3.71 -6.14
N VAL A 152 17.57 3.47 -4.82
CA VAL A 152 18.26 2.27 -4.31
C VAL A 152 17.44 1.02 -4.59
N LEU A 153 16.14 1.03 -4.28
CA LEU A 153 15.26 -0.13 -4.55
C LEU A 153 15.24 -0.48 -6.04
N ASN A 154 15.33 0.51 -6.93
CA ASN A 154 15.38 0.26 -8.38
C ASN A 154 16.51 -0.71 -8.76
N VAL A 155 17.68 -0.57 -8.14
CA VAL A 155 18.84 -1.43 -8.40
C VAL A 155 18.72 -2.73 -7.63
N GLU A 156 18.51 -2.64 -6.31
CA GLU A 156 18.58 -3.79 -5.41
C GLU A 156 17.46 -4.82 -5.61
N THR A 157 16.32 -4.41 -6.17
CA THR A 157 15.15 -5.29 -6.36
C THR A 157 14.95 -5.75 -7.80
N GLU A 158 15.92 -5.54 -8.71
CA GLU A 158 15.82 -6.02 -10.10
C GLU A 158 15.58 -7.52 -10.20
N ASP A 159 16.32 -8.32 -9.42
CA ASP A 159 16.17 -9.77 -9.30
C ASP A 159 15.41 -10.20 -8.03
N GLY A 160 14.82 -9.23 -7.33
CA GLY A 160 14.22 -9.40 -6.01
C GLY A 160 15.23 -9.34 -4.86
N ALA A 161 14.81 -8.81 -3.72
CA ALA A 161 15.64 -8.72 -2.53
C ALA A 161 14.87 -9.06 -1.25
N THR A 162 15.54 -9.70 -0.30
CA THR A 162 14.98 -9.92 1.03
C THR A 162 14.90 -8.62 1.82
N GLY A 163 13.93 -8.50 2.73
CA GLY A 163 13.87 -7.36 3.64
C GLY A 163 15.16 -7.17 4.44
N ALA A 164 15.78 -8.26 4.91
CA ALA A 164 17.06 -8.23 5.61
C ALA A 164 18.20 -7.65 4.75
N HIS A 165 18.23 -7.98 3.45
CA HIS A 165 19.20 -7.39 2.52
C HIS A 165 18.96 -5.90 2.36
N LEU A 166 17.72 -5.50 2.08
CA LEU A 166 17.36 -4.09 1.92
C LEU A 166 17.68 -3.26 3.16
N ARG A 167 17.39 -3.78 4.36
CA ARG A 167 17.76 -3.15 5.63
C ARG A 167 19.26 -2.89 5.70
N ARG A 168 20.09 -3.88 5.34
CA ARG A 168 21.55 -3.73 5.34
C ARG A 168 22.03 -2.69 4.33
N VAL A 169 21.47 -2.68 3.13
CA VAL A 169 21.83 -1.69 2.10
C VAL A 169 21.53 -0.27 2.57
N PHE A 170 20.36 -0.03 3.17
CA PHE A 170 19.97 1.31 3.61
C PHE A 170 20.63 1.76 4.92
N PHE A 171 20.80 0.86 5.89
CA PHE A 171 21.10 1.24 7.27
C PHE A 171 22.27 0.45 7.90
N GLY A 172 22.98 -0.38 7.12
CA GLY A 172 24.09 -1.20 7.60
C GLY A 172 23.64 -2.44 8.38
N GLU A 173 24.59 -3.09 9.06
CA GLU A 173 24.28 -4.30 9.86
C GLU A 173 23.37 -3.98 11.06
N PRO A 174 22.43 -4.88 11.40
CA PRO A 174 21.68 -4.78 12.65
C PRO A 174 22.60 -4.76 13.86
N GLU A 175 22.26 -3.93 14.86
CA GLU A 175 22.98 -3.93 16.13
C GLU A 175 22.90 -5.32 16.78
N LYS A 176 24.07 -5.87 17.14
CA LYS A 176 24.17 -7.17 17.82
C LYS A 176 24.22 -6.94 19.32
N GLY A 177 23.15 -7.32 20.01
CA GLY A 177 23.09 -7.37 21.46
C GLY A 177 23.33 -8.79 22.01
N PRO A 178 23.59 -8.93 23.33
CA PRO A 178 23.73 -10.24 23.98
C PRO A 178 22.44 -11.08 23.97
N LEU A 179 21.29 -10.47 23.65
CA LEU A 179 20.00 -11.12 23.48
C LEU A 179 19.45 -10.79 22.10
N PRO A 180 18.74 -11.72 21.43
CA PRO A 180 17.99 -11.41 20.21
C PRO A 180 17.03 -10.25 20.47
N ARG A 181 17.19 -9.15 19.74
CA ARG A 181 16.28 -7.99 19.80
C ARG A 181 15.52 -7.88 18.49
N TYR A 182 14.30 -7.37 18.58
CA TYR A 182 13.55 -6.95 17.41
C TYR A 182 14.33 -5.82 16.71
N ASP A 183 14.53 -5.94 15.40
CA ASP A 183 15.18 -4.90 14.60
C ASP A 183 14.15 -3.81 14.27
N GLU A 184 14.08 -2.79 15.13
CA GLU A 184 13.14 -1.67 14.97
C GLU A 184 13.31 -0.96 13.62
N VAL A 185 14.54 -0.85 13.12
CA VAL A 185 14.85 -0.24 11.82
C VAL A 185 14.26 -1.07 10.68
N MET A 186 14.32 -2.40 10.76
CA MET A 186 13.65 -3.27 9.79
C MET A 186 12.13 -3.08 9.81
N GLY A 187 11.54 -3.03 11.00
CA GLY A 187 10.11 -2.75 11.19
C GLY A 187 9.68 -1.42 10.57
N GLN A 188 10.43 -0.36 10.85
CA GLN A 188 10.19 0.97 10.30
C GLN A 188 10.36 0.98 8.77
N LEU A 189 11.42 0.37 8.23
CA LEU A 189 11.63 0.27 6.77
C LEU A 189 10.43 -0.43 6.10
N TYR A 190 9.94 -1.51 6.70
CA TYR A 190 8.78 -2.21 6.19
C TYR A 190 7.50 -1.37 6.24
N ILE A 191 7.16 -0.80 7.41
CA ILE A 191 5.92 -0.06 7.64
C ILE A 191 5.90 1.25 6.83
N HIS A 192 7.04 1.94 6.75
CA HIS A 192 7.13 3.30 6.19
C HIS A 192 7.41 3.32 4.69
N VAL A 193 8.04 2.28 4.13
CA VAL A 193 8.51 2.27 2.73
C VAL A 193 8.01 1.05 1.98
N LEU A 194 8.39 -0.16 2.39
CA LEU A 194 8.17 -1.37 1.57
C LEU A 194 6.68 -1.71 1.47
N ARG A 195 5.94 -1.69 2.58
CA ARG A 195 4.50 -1.98 2.59
C ARG A 195 3.70 -0.93 1.80
N PRO A 196 3.93 0.39 1.96
CA PRO A 196 3.33 1.39 1.09
C PRO A 196 3.60 1.13 -0.40
N LEU A 197 4.83 0.77 -0.78
CA LEU A 197 5.14 0.44 -2.17
C LEU A 197 4.42 -0.83 -2.66
N CYS A 198 4.26 -1.83 -1.80
CA CYS A 198 3.44 -3.01 -2.10
C CYS A 198 1.96 -2.67 -2.28
N TRP A 199 1.43 -1.79 -1.44
CA TRP A 199 0.02 -1.35 -1.51
C TRP A 199 -0.25 -0.43 -2.71
N ALA A 200 0.73 0.38 -3.09
CA ALA A 200 0.71 1.14 -4.33
C ALA A 200 0.84 0.25 -5.57
N GLY A 201 1.31 -0.99 -5.41
CA GLY A 201 1.54 -1.94 -6.48
C GLY A 201 2.86 -1.77 -7.22
N LEU A 202 3.76 -0.91 -6.74
CA LEU A 202 5.08 -0.70 -7.34
C LEU A 202 6.03 -1.87 -7.01
N LEU A 203 5.91 -2.41 -5.80
CA LEU A 203 6.53 -3.66 -5.39
C LEU A 203 5.46 -4.74 -5.18
N GLN A 204 5.90 -5.99 -5.19
CA GLN A 204 5.14 -7.12 -4.68
C GLN A 204 6.01 -7.90 -3.71
N GLN A 205 5.38 -8.46 -2.69
CA GLN A 205 6.02 -9.32 -1.73
C GLN A 205 5.70 -10.78 -2.08
N GLU A 206 6.72 -11.59 -2.33
CA GLU A 206 6.53 -13.02 -2.56
C GLU A 206 6.10 -13.70 -1.27
N ARG A 207 5.09 -14.56 -1.37
CA ARG A 207 4.60 -15.37 -0.25
C ARG A 207 5.52 -16.59 -0.07
N GLY A 208 6.74 -16.37 0.41
CA GLY A 208 7.65 -17.41 0.88
C GLY A 208 7.30 -17.85 2.30
N THR A 209 7.08 -19.15 2.50
CA THR A 209 6.88 -19.92 3.75
C THR A 209 6.53 -19.16 5.02
N THR A 210 5.26 -19.24 5.45
CA THR A 210 4.74 -19.28 6.84
C THR A 210 5.24 -18.23 7.85
N SER A 211 6.00 -17.24 7.40
CA SER A 211 6.77 -16.35 8.22
C SER A 211 6.22 -14.95 8.05
N TYR A 212 5.55 -14.44 9.08
CA TYR A 212 5.09 -13.05 9.17
C TYR A 212 6.27 -12.06 9.31
N ARG A 213 7.50 -12.51 9.09
CA ARG A 213 8.73 -11.76 9.27
C ARG A 213 9.09 -11.00 8.00
N CYS A 214 9.04 -9.68 8.09
CA CYS A 214 9.38 -8.80 6.98
C CYS A 214 10.83 -8.95 6.51
N GLU A 215 11.74 -9.41 7.37
CA GLU A 215 13.16 -9.61 7.07
C GLU A 215 13.42 -10.78 6.09
N GLU A 216 12.59 -11.82 6.13
CA GLU A 216 12.71 -13.01 5.28
C GLU A 216 11.94 -12.86 3.96
N ALA A 217 10.99 -11.93 3.92
CA ALA A 217 10.17 -11.66 2.74
C ALA A 217 11.00 -11.13 1.58
N VAL A 218 10.74 -11.67 0.37
CA VAL A 218 11.36 -11.21 -0.88
C VAL A 218 10.45 -10.17 -1.54
N PHE A 219 11.03 -9.02 -1.89
CA PHE A 219 10.37 -7.90 -2.56
C PHE A 219 10.86 -7.80 -4.00
N MET A 220 9.94 -7.74 -4.94
CA MET A 220 10.21 -7.65 -6.38
C MET A 220 9.46 -6.46 -6.99
N LYS A 221 10.05 -5.85 -8.03
CA LYS A 221 9.35 -4.85 -8.85
C LYS A 221 8.20 -5.50 -9.62
N THR A 222 7.06 -4.81 -9.68
CA THR A 222 5.97 -5.16 -10.60
C THR A 222 6.15 -4.41 -11.92
N PRO A 223 5.35 -4.71 -12.95
CA PRO A 223 5.31 -3.90 -14.16
C PRO A 223 5.01 -2.40 -13.91
N LEU A 224 4.26 -2.05 -12.85
CA LEU A 224 3.98 -0.66 -12.51
C LEU A 224 5.24 0.14 -12.22
N TRP A 225 6.28 -0.47 -11.66
CA TRP A 225 7.52 0.23 -11.36
C TRP A 225 8.09 0.91 -12.61
N ARG A 226 8.22 0.15 -13.70
CA ARG A 226 8.79 0.65 -14.97
C ARG A 226 7.83 1.55 -15.73
N SER A 227 6.52 1.30 -15.66
CA SER A 227 5.52 2.15 -16.32
C SER A 227 5.38 3.51 -15.65
N ALA A 228 5.40 3.56 -14.31
CA ALA A 228 5.05 4.75 -13.54
C ALA A 228 6.26 5.60 -13.11
N LEU A 229 7.47 5.03 -12.98
CA LEU A 229 8.63 5.74 -12.45
C LEU A 229 9.66 6.09 -13.55
N VAL A 230 10.39 7.17 -13.29
CA VAL A 230 11.64 7.53 -13.97
C VAL A 230 12.65 7.85 -12.89
N LEU A 231 13.74 7.10 -12.84
CA LEU A 231 14.70 7.17 -11.75
C LEU A 231 16.11 7.38 -12.30
N ASP A 232 16.94 8.08 -11.53
CA ASP A 232 18.32 8.39 -11.92
C ASP A 232 19.17 7.12 -12.05
N THR A 233 18.77 6.05 -11.37
CA THR A 233 19.43 4.74 -11.41
C THR A 233 18.93 3.83 -12.53
N ASP A 234 18.00 4.26 -13.41
CA ASP A 234 17.46 3.41 -14.48
C ASP A 234 18.55 2.87 -15.41
N ALA A 235 19.61 3.64 -15.66
CA ALA A 235 20.74 3.20 -16.49
C ALA A 235 21.66 2.16 -15.80
N GLN A 236 21.56 2.01 -14.48
CA GLN A 236 22.35 1.05 -13.69
C GLN A 236 21.69 -0.33 -13.63
N VAL A 237 20.39 -0.38 -13.94
CA VAL A 237 19.63 -1.62 -13.99
C VAL A 237 19.88 -2.27 -15.35
N ALA A 238 20.84 -3.19 -15.41
CA ALA A 238 20.98 -4.07 -16.57
C ALA A 238 19.76 -5.04 -16.58
N PRO A 239 18.99 -5.13 -17.66
CA PRO A 239 17.88 -6.07 -17.72
C PRO A 239 18.42 -7.49 -17.56
N ALA A 240 17.91 -8.23 -16.57
CA ALA A 240 18.24 -9.64 -16.40
C ALA A 240 17.99 -10.40 -17.72
N THR A 241 19.02 -11.05 -18.25
CA THR A 241 18.91 -11.95 -19.39
C THR A 241 18.08 -13.16 -18.95
N ARG A 242 16.76 -13.10 -19.14
CA ARG A 242 15.88 -14.24 -18.87
C ARG A 242 16.07 -15.26 -19.99
N HIS A 243 16.77 -16.35 -19.69
CA HIS A 243 16.89 -17.53 -20.55
C HIS A 243 15.59 -18.33 -20.58
#